data_AF-A0AAI8CLG1-F1
#
_entry.id   AF-A0AAI8CLG1-F1
#
_cell.length_a   1.000
_cell.length_b   1.000
_cell.length_c   1.000
_cell.angle_alpha   90.00
_cell.angle_beta   90.00
_cell.angle_gamma   90.00
#
_symmetry.space_group_name_H-M   'P 1'
#
loop_
_entity.id
_entity.type
_entity.pdbx_description
1 polymer ?
#
loop_
_entity_poly.entity_id
_entity_poly.type
_entity_poly.pdbx_seq_one_letter_code
_entity_poly.pdbx_strand_id
1 'polypeptide(L)'
;MSGGFENEDEKLKNLLKLKEELEKDLKKKGLLKEKKTEKQKVASTDEETIKKLKESVVTTAHLSEEKSLTLYDINCQDYDASIDDVIKTLRTFMNKTTNMNLKIIYEGLSRLLEGNIAKAKESFQQATGVEAKYNTLLAAMYNGEDISQEAVMFLKTYPEQIYSLLLLLERELLKGTGEGIEKLLILLSRKSTIWNLIYELYLGKASEDSLAAAVREKGFASLIVLLGVYIDSSRDYPIQNHTCLNVHKAYLRGETIIAPEWCVFGQLALEARKFLAGYQVDLNKVRRFERTPEGKLFLGMLYLNMKNHTLAEQYLSAFEKQVGAYKLYAKPLKQSKIGMEQFIRVPTDFQPVGEGKSILQFIEENTGYDIYVNFRNVEFVRLMFSEEHCKISYSHVK
;
A
#
# COMPACT_ATOMS: atom_id res chain seq x y z
N MET A 1 -20.51 13.39 54.98
CA MET A 1 -21.07 14.44 54.11
C MET A 1 -21.01 13.93 52.68
N SER A 2 -22.13 13.41 52.19
CA SER A 2 -22.29 12.85 50.85
C SER A 2 -23.78 13.01 50.52
N GLY A 3 -24.13 14.10 49.84
CA GLY A 3 -25.52 14.49 49.59
C GLY A 3 -25.66 15.53 48.49
N GLY A 4 -24.82 15.44 47.44
CA GLY A 4 -24.79 16.42 46.35
C GLY A 4 -25.12 15.90 44.95
N PHE A 5 -25.04 14.58 44.70
CA PHE A 5 -25.17 14.02 43.34
C PHE A 5 -26.51 13.31 43.05
N GLU A 6 -27.28 12.89 44.05
CA GLU A 6 -28.60 12.27 43.82
C GLU A 6 -29.69 13.29 43.43
N ASN A 7 -29.49 14.56 43.76
CA ASN A 7 -30.52 15.61 43.63
C ASN A 7 -30.59 16.22 42.22
N GLU A 8 -29.55 16.07 41.38
CA GLU A 8 -29.54 16.61 40.01
C GLU A 8 -30.19 15.66 39.01
N ASP A 9 -29.99 14.35 39.16
CA ASP A 9 -30.61 13.33 38.30
C ASP A 9 -32.12 13.20 38.54
N GLU A 10 -32.57 13.35 39.79
CA GLU A 10 -34.01 13.45 40.08
C GLU A 10 -34.63 14.74 39.52
N LYS A 11 -33.91 15.87 39.58
CA LYS A 11 -34.36 17.12 38.95
C LYS A 11 -34.46 16.99 37.44
N LEU A 12 -33.49 16.34 36.79
CA LEU A 12 -33.49 16.13 35.34
C LEU A 12 -34.64 15.21 34.90
N LYS A 13 -34.88 14.12 35.63
CA LYS A 13 -36.02 13.23 35.37
C LYS A 13 -37.37 13.92 35.60
N ASN A 14 -37.48 14.75 36.64
CA ASN A 14 -38.69 15.51 36.91
C ASN A 14 -38.93 16.60 35.84
N LEU A 15 -37.87 17.27 35.35
CA LEU A 15 -37.97 18.23 34.24
C LEU A 15 -38.41 17.57 32.93
N LEU A 16 -37.90 16.37 32.62
CA LEU A 16 -38.29 15.63 31.41
C LEU A 16 -39.75 15.16 31.47
N LYS A 17 -40.21 14.68 32.63
CA LYS A 17 -41.63 14.35 32.84
C LYS A 17 -42.54 15.57 32.74
N LEU A 18 -42.14 16.69 33.34
CA LEU A 18 -42.91 17.94 33.27
C LEU A 18 -42.99 18.46 31.82
N LYS A 19 -41.91 18.31 31.05
CA LYS A 19 -41.88 18.66 29.62
C LYS A 19 -42.84 17.79 28.81
N GLU A 20 -42.85 16.47 29.01
CA GLU A 20 -43.76 15.57 28.30
C GLU A 20 -45.23 15.81 28.67
N GLU A 21 -45.51 16.12 29.93
CA GLU A 21 -46.87 16.46 30.38
C GLU A 21 -47.33 17.80 29.80
N LEU A 22 -46.47 18.82 29.77
CA LEU A 22 -46.75 20.11 29.12
C LEU A 22 -46.98 19.94 27.60
N GLU A 23 -46.21 19.11 26.91
CA GLU A 23 -46.40 18.82 25.49
C GLU A 23 -47.73 18.09 25.22
N LYS A 24 -48.16 17.19 26.11
CA LYS A 24 -49.48 16.52 26.03
C LYS A 24 -50.63 17.49 26.29
N ASP A 25 -50.50 18.37 27.28
CA ASP A 25 -51.54 19.33 27.63
C ASP A 25 -51.69 20.44 26.58
N LEU A 26 -50.58 20.89 25.98
CA LEU A 26 -50.59 21.85 24.87
C LEU A 26 -51.17 21.25 23.58
N LYS A 27 -50.99 19.94 23.35
CA LYS A 27 -51.66 19.21 22.26
C LYS A 27 -53.17 19.07 22.50
N LYS A 28 -53.59 18.75 23.73
CA LYS A 28 -55.02 18.67 24.10
C LYS A 28 -55.74 20.01 24.02
N LYS A 29 -55.06 21.12 24.33
CA LYS A 29 -55.61 22.48 24.25
C LYS A 29 -55.57 23.08 22.83
N GLY A 30 -55.08 22.33 21.83
CA GLY A 30 -55.02 22.79 20.42
C GLY A 30 -54.05 23.95 20.16
N LEU A 31 -53.21 24.31 21.14
CA LEU A 31 -52.29 25.45 21.09
C LEU A 31 -50.93 25.08 20.49
N LEU A 32 -50.67 23.78 20.29
CA LEU A 32 -49.45 23.26 19.66
C LEU A 32 -49.76 22.84 18.23
N LYS A 33 -49.60 23.78 17.28
CA LYS A 33 -49.55 23.44 15.85
C LYS A 33 -48.36 22.54 15.60
N GLU A 34 -48.57 21.40 14.94
CA GLU A 34 -47.47 20.59 14.39
C GLU A 34 -46.52 21.52 13.64
N LYS A 35 -45.27 21.62 14.09
CA LYS A 35 -44.25 22.31 13.33
C LYS A 35 -44.14 21.58 11.99
N LYS A 36 -44.62 22.23 10.93
CA LYS A 36 -44.11 22.04 9.57
C LYS A 36 -42.59 22.22 9.64
N THR A 37 -41.89 21.12 9.82
CA THR A 37 -40.52 21.01 9.31
C THR A 37 -40.70 20.82 7.82
N GLU A 38 -40.14 21.74 7.03
CA GLU A 38 -39.98 21.57 5.60
C GLU A 38 -39.24 20.25 5.36
N LYS A 39 -39.99 19.17 5.16
CA LYS A 39 -39.49 18.01 4.46
C LYS A 39 -39.39 18.43 3.00
N GLN A 40 -38.19 18.86 2.60
CA GLN A 40 -37.77 18.69 1.21
C GLN A 40 -38.25 17.30 0.76
N LYS A 41 -38.89 17.25 -0.41
CA LYS A 41 -39.34 16.00 -1.04
C LYS A 41 -38.19 15.00 -1.03
N VAL A 42 -38.18 14.10 -0.05
CA VAL A 42 -37.52 12.81 -0.17
C VAL A 42 -38.41 12.09 -1.17
N ALA A 43 -38.03 12.20 -2.45
CA ALA A 43 -38.45 11.22 -3.42
C ALA A 43 -38.15 9.87 -2.78
N SER A 44 -39.15 9.00 -2.73
CA SER A 44 -38.97 7.59 -2.44
C SER A 44 -37.98 7.05 -3.48
N THR A 45 -36.69 7.16 -3.18
CA THR A 45 -35.64 6.35 -3.79
C THR A 45 -35.96 4.95 -3.35
N ASP A 46 -36.66 4.26 -4.24
CA ASP A 46 -37.09 2.87 -4.17
C ASP A 46 -36.20 2.07 -3.21
N GLU A 47 -36.80 1.48 -2.19
CA GLU A 47 -36.13 0.45 -1.40
C GLU A 47 -35.61 -0.65 -2.35
N GLU A 48 -36.22 -0.85 -3.51
CA GLU A 48 -35.73 -1.72 -4.58
C GLU A 48 -34.45 -1.18 -5.27
N THR A 49 -34.23 0.13 -5.33
CA THR A 49 -33.01 0.77 -5.85
C THR A 49 -31.91 0.79 -4.80
N ILE A 50 -32.25 0.99 -3.52
CA ILE A 50 -31.30 0.83 -2.41
C ILE A 50 -30.96 -0.64 -2.19
N LYS A 51 -31.91 -1.55 -2.41
CA LYS A 51 -31.68 -2.99 -2.42
C LYS A 51 -30.90 -3.40 -3.67
N LYS A 52 -31.13 -2.82 -4.85
CA LYS A 52 -30.26 -2.97 -6.04
C LYS A 52 -28.88 -2.32 -5.85
N LEU A 53 -28.72 -1.28 -5.02
CA LEU A 53 -27.44 -0.66 -4.68
C LEU A 53 -26.67 -1.44 -3.60
N LYS A 54 -27.39 -2.08 -2.67
CA LYS A 54 -26.85 -3.01 -1.68
C LYS A 54 -26.62 -4.41 -2.25
N GLU A 55 -27.44 -4.83 -3.20
CA GLU A 55 -27.27 -6.04 -4.02
C GLU A 55 -26.25 -5.77 -5.13
N SER A 56 -26.01 -4.51 -5.56
CA SER A 56 -24.86 -4.09 -6.38
C SER A 56 -23.56 -3.90 -5.58
N VAL A 57 -23.52 -4.41 -4.34
CA VAL A 57 -22.28 -4.95 -3.77
C VAL A 57 -21.97 -6.28 -4.50
N VAL A 58 -21.91 -6.19 -5.84
CA VAL A 58 -21.49 -7.23 -6.77
C VAL A 58 -20.03 -6.94 -7.02
N THR A 59 -19.15 -7.81 -6.51
CA THR A 59 -17.94 -8.38 -7.16
C THR A 59 -17.42 -7.76 -8.46
N THR A 60 -17.35 -6.43 -8.57
CA THR A 60 -16.95 -5.69 -9.77
C THR A 60 -16.18 -4.45 -9.33
N ALA A 61 -14.98 -4.29 -9.89
CA ALA A 61 -14.14 -3.13 -9.63
C ALA A 61 -14.83 -1.83 -10.09
N HIS A 62 -14.73 -0.77 -9.30
CA HIS A 62 -15.30 0.56 -9.56
C HIS A 62 -14.47 1.35 -10.59
N LEU A 63 -14.43 0.83 -11.81
CA LEU A 63 -13.62 1.38 -12.90
C LEU A 63 -14.49 2.08 -13.95
N SER A 64 -13.92 3.07 -14.61
CA SER A 64 -14.51 3.71 -15.79
C SER A 64 -13.74 3.33 -17.05
N GLU A 65 -14.45 3.02 -18.13
CA GLU A 65 -13.88 2.53 -19.39
C GLU A 65 -12.78 3.45 -19.92
N GLU A 66 -13.10 4.73 -20.14
CA GLU A 66 -12.21 5.72 -20.76
C GLU A 66 -10.96 6.06 -19.94
N LYS A 67 -10.93 5.73 -18.64
CA LYS A 67 -9.82 6.06 -17.74
C LYS A 67 -9.02 4.85 -17.27
N SER A 68 -9.31 3.65 -17.75
CA SER A 68 -8.68 2.41 -17.27
C SER A 68 -7.69 1.84 -18.28
N LEU A 69 -6.75 2.67 -18.74
CA LEU A 69 -5.88 2.34 -19.88
C LEU A 69 -4.53 1.75 -19.46
N THR A 70 -4.14 1.89 -18.20
CA THR A 70 -2.93 1.30 -17.61
C THR A 70 -3.24 0.70 -16.23
N LEU A 71 -2.37 -0.18 -15.71
CA LEU A 71 -2.51 -0.68 -14.33
C LEU A 71 -2.47 0.46 -13.30
N TYR A 72 -1.67 1.50 -13.54
CA TYR A 72 -1.64 2.69 -12.69
C TYR A 72 -3.00 3.40 -12.64
N ASP A 73 -3.68 3.56 -13.78
CA ASP A 73 -4.97 4.25 -13.82
C ASP A 73 -6.08 3.43 -13.18
N ILE A 74 -6.00 2.10 -13.28
CA ILE A 74 -6.89 1.16 -12.58
C ILE A 74 -6.71 1.31 -11.07
N ASN A 75 -5.46 1.25 -10.59
CA ASN A 75 -5.14 1.38 -9.17
C ASN A 75 -5.49 2.78 -8.61
N CYS A 76 -5.40 3.81 -9.44
CA CYS A 76 -5.81 5.17 -9.07
C CYS A 76 -7.32 5.25 -8.81
N GLN A 77 -8.13 4.52 -9.59
CA GLN A 77 -9.60 4.50 -9.44
C GLN A 77 -10.06 3.58 -8.31
N ASP A 78 -9.56 2.35 -8.26
CA ASP A 78 -10.01 1.34 -7.30
C ASP A 78 -8.87 0.43 -6.85
N TYR A 79 -8.06 0.93 -5.91
CA TYR A 79 -6.92 0.21 -5.36
C TYR A 79 -7.30 -1.03 -4.54
N ASP A 80 -8.52 -1.13 -4.01
CA ASP A 80 -8.96 -2.29 -3.23
C ASP A 80 -9.52 -3.43 -4.10
N ALA A 81 -9.68 -3.21 -5.40
CA ALA A 81 -10.17 -4.23 -6.30
C ALA A 81 -9.23 -5.43 -6.35
N SER A 82 -9.78 -6.64 -6.25
CA SER A 82 -9.01 -7.86 -6.49
C SER A 82 -8.63 -7.98 -7.96
N ILE A 83 -7.48 -8.60 -8.26
CA ILE A 83 -7.06 -8.87 -9.65
C ILE A 83 -8.17 -9.57 -10.46
N ASP A 84 -8.89 -10.52 -9.85
CA ASP A 84 -9.96 -11.25 -10.52
C ASP A 84 -11.14 -10.35 -10.90
N ASP A 85 -11.50 -9.40 -10.03
CA ASP A 85 -12.58 -8.45 -10.31
C ASP A 85 -12.16 -7.41 -11.35
N VAL A 86 -10.89 -6.97 -11.34
CA VAL A 86 -10.33 -6.12 -12.40
C VAL A 86 -10.41 -6.84 -13.76
N ILE A 87 -9.99 -8.11 -13.85
CA ILE A 87 -10.06 -8.89 -15.09
C ILE A 87 -11.51 -9.02 -15.60
N LYS A 88 -12.47 -9.32 -14.71
CA LYS A 88 -13.90 -9.39 -15.09
C LYS A 88 -14.42 -8.05 -15.63
N THR A 89 -14.04 -6.94 -15.00
CA THR A 89 -14.43 -5.59 -15.44
C THR A 89 -13.80 -5.24 -16.80
N LEU A 90 -12.51 -5.52 -17.01
CA LEU A 90 -11.84 -5.30 -18.29
C LEU A 90 -12.47 -6.10 -19.43
N ARG A 91 -12.82 -7.38 -19.19
CA ARG A 91 -13.55 -8.21 -20.16
C ARG A 91 -14.93 -7.63 -20.48
N THR A 92 -15.59 -7.03 -19.50
CA THR A 92 -16.88 -6.35 -19.70
C THR A 92 -16.72 -5.10 -20.58
N PHE A 93 -15.69 -4.28 -20.35
CA PHE A 93 -15.38 -3.13 -21.20
C PHE A 93 -15.06 -3.55 -22.64
N MET A 94 -14.26 -4.60 -22.81
CA MET A 94 -13.91 -5.15 -24.13
C MET A 94 -15.16 -5.57 -24.93
N ASN A 95 -16.16 -6.16 -24.28
CA ASN A 95 -17.40 -6.57 -24.93
C ASN A 95 -18.33 -5.40 -25.28
N LYS A 96 -18.31 -4.32 -24.49
CA LYS A 96 -19.20 -3.16 -24.66
C LYS A 96 -18.67 -2.13 -25.63
N THR A 97 -17.36 -1.86 -25.58
CA THR A 97 -16.76 -0.79 -26.36
C THR A 97 -16.84 -1.07 -27.86
N THR A 98 -16.96 -0.05 -28.69
CA THR A 98 -16.83 -0.16 -30.16
C THR A 98 -15.44 0.27 -30.63
N ASN A 99 -14.64 0.90 -29.76
CA ASN A 99 -13.31 1.38 -30.08
C ASN A 99 -12.31 0.22 -30.08
N MET A 100 -11.81 -0.13 -31.26
CA MET A 100 -10.86 -1.24 -31.42
C MET A 100 -9.55 -1.02 -30.63
N ASN A 101 -9.08 0.22 -30.52
CA ASN A 101 -7.86 0.53 -29.77
C ASN A 101 -8.04 0.20 -28.28
N LEU A 102 -9.19 0.58 -27.70
CA LEU A 102 -9.52 0.27 -26.30
C LEU A 102 -9.67 -1.24 -26.07
N LYS A 103 -10.30 -1.96 -27.00
CA LYS A 103 -10.40 -3.44 -26.91
C LYS A 103 -9.04 -4.09 -26.79
N ILE A 104 -8.10 -3.69 -27.65
CA ILE A 104 -6.74 -4.24 -27.67
C ILE A 104 -6.01 -3.93 -26.36
N ILE A 105 -6.17 -2.72 -25.81
CA ILE A 105 -5.59 -2.34 -24.51
C ILE A 105 -6.18 -3.21 -23.39
N TYR A 106 -7.50 -3.36 -23.28
CA TYR A 106 -8.12 -4.16 -22.23
C TYR A 106 -7.78 -5.66 -22.33
N GLU A 107 -7.67 -6.18 -23.55
CA GLU A 107 -7.18 -7.53 -23.78
C GLU A 107 -5.74 -7.69 -23.29
N GLY A 108 -4.85 -6.76 -23.66
CA GLY A 108 -3.46 -6.76 -23.20
C GLY A 108 -3.34 -6.68 -21.68
N LEU A 109 -4.11 -5.81 -21.02
CA LEU A 109 -4.12 -5.67 -19.55
C LEU A 109 -4.63 -6.95 -18.87
N SER A 110 -5.70 -7.55 -19.39
CA SER A 110 -6.21 -8.82 -18.86
C SER A 110 -5.18 -9.93 -18.96
N ARG A 111 -4.53 -10.07 -20.13
CA ARG A 111 -3.44 -11.05 -20.34
C ARG A 111 -2.26 -10.81 -19.40
N LEU A 112 -1.92 -9.55 -19.15
CA LEU A 112 -0.83 -9.18 -18.24
C LEU A 112 -1.13 -9.62 -16.80
N LEU A 113 -2.35 -9.34 -16.31
CA LEU A 113 -2.82 -9.72 -14.97
C LEU A 113 -2.94 -11.25 -14.78
N GLU A 114 -3.20 -11.97 -15.87
CA GLU A 114 -3.21 -13.44 -15.94
C GLU A 114 -1.79 -14.04 -16.00
N GLY A 115 -0.74 -13.22 -16.08
CA GLY A 115 0.66 -13.66 -16.18
C GLY A 115 1.10 -14.04 -17.60
N ASN A 116 0.27 -13.80 -18.62
CA ASN A 116 0.61 -14.04 -20.02
C ASN A 116 1.34 -12.85 -20.66
N ILE A 117 2.53 -12.56 -20.14
CA ILE A 117 3.30 -11.34 -20.44
C ILE A 117 3.60 -11.22 -21.94
N ALA A 118 3.99 -12.32 -22.60
CA ALA A 118 4.31 -12.31 -24.03
C ALA A 118 3.10 -11.91 -24.90
N LYS A 119 1.93 -12.52 -24.67
CA LYS A 119 0.71 -12.18 -25.41
C LYS A 119 0.15 -10.81 -25.04
N ALA A 120 0.38 -10.35 -23.80
CA ALA A 120 0.03 -8.99 -23.41
C ALA A 120 0.83 -7.97 -24.24
N LYS A 121 2.15 -8.17 -24.36
CA LYS A 121 3.03 -7.33 -25.18
C LYS A 121 2.59 -7.28 -26.65
N GLU A 122 2.28 -8.43 -27.25
CA GLU A 122 1.78 -8.51 -28.63
C GLU A 122 0.48 -7.72 -28.84
N SER A 123 -0.45 -7.75 -27.86
CA SER A 123 -1.65 -6.91 -27.90
C SER A 123 -1.28 -5.43 -27.85
N PHE A 124 -0.47 -5.00 -26.89
CA PHE A 124 -0.12 -3.58 -26.74
C PHE A 124 0.61 -2.99 -27.97
N GLN A 125 1.41 -3.80 -28.67
CA GLN A 125 2.08 -3.38 -29.91
C GLN A 125 1.12 -3.05 -31.06
N GLN A 126 -0.11 -3.57 -31.03
CA GLN A 126 -1.16 -3.30 -32.02
C GLN A 126 -2.00 -2.07 -31.67
N ALA A 127 -1.92 -1.60 -30.43
CA ALA A 127 -2.59 -0.40 -29.96
C ALA A 127 -1.72 0.85 -30.17
N THR A 128 -2.39 1.99 -30.25
CA THR A 128 -1.78 3.31 -30.40
C THR A 128 -2.06 4.18 -29.17
N GLY A 129 -1.24 5.21 -28.96
CA GLY A 129 -1.34 6.11 -27.81
C GLY A 129 -0.19 5.97 -26.82
N VAL A 130 -0.11 6.91 -25.89
CA VAL A 130 0.97 6.96 -24.90
C VAL A 130 0.82 5.81 -23.88
N GLU A 131 -0.41 5.46 -23.53
CA GLU A 131 -0.75 4.38 -22.60
C GLU A 131 -0.39 3.02 -23.19
N ALA A 132 -0.71 2.79 -24.47
CA ALA A 132 -0.31 1.57 -25.18
C ALA A 132 1.22 1.43 -25.26
N LYS A 133 1.93 2.54 -25.51
CA LYS A 133 3.40 2.55 -25.53
C LYS A 133 3.98 2.24 -24.15
N TYR A 134 3.43 2.84 -23.09
CA TYR A 134 3.81 2.53 -21.71
C TYR A 134 3.59 1.05 -21.39
N ASN A 135 2.38 0.52 -21.64
CA ASN A 135 2.04 -0.88 -21.37
C ASN A 135 2.94 -1.85 -22.16
N THR A 136 3.30 -1.52 -23.41
CA THR A 136 4.23 -2.32 -24.21
C THR A 136 5.60 -2.41 -23.54
N LEU A 137 6.15 -1.28 -23.10
CA LEU A 137 7.46 -1.23 -22.46
C LEU A 137 7.43 -1.91 -21.08
N LEU A 138 6.35 -1.73 -20.32
CA LEU A 138 6.13 -2.40 -19.04
C LEU A 138 6.11 -3.92 -19.22
N ALA A 139 5.35 -4.44 -20.20
CA ALA A 139 5.30 -5.87 -20.50
C ALA A 139 6.66 -6.41 -20.96
N ALA A 140 7.41 -5.67 -21.79
CA ALA A 140 8.78 -6.04 -22.19
C ALA A 140 9.72 -6.14 -20.98
N MET A 141 9.66 -5.16 -20.07
CA MET A 141 10.44 -5.16 -18.83
C MET A 141 10.13 -6.37 -17.96
N TYR A 142 8.85 -6.67 -17.73
CA TYR A 142 8.44 -7.86 -16.97
C TYR A 142 8.82 -9.18 -17.66
N ASN A 143 8.92 -9.20 -18.99
CA ASN A 143 9.41 -10.36 -19.73
C ASN A 143 10.93 -10.57 -19.57
N GLY A 144 11.65 -9.60 -18.98
CA GLY A 144 13.09 -9.61 -18.76
C GLY A 144 13.90 -8.95 -19.89
N GLU A 145 13.25 -8.16 -20.76
CA GLU A 145 13.92 -7.39 -21.80
C GLU A 145 14.54 -6.11 -21.21
N ASP A 146 15.72 -5.73 -21.68
CA ASP A 146 16.33 -4.44 -21.32
C ASP A 146 15.69 -3.33 -22.16
N ILE A 147 14.84 -2.52 -21.52
CA ILE A 147 14.14 -1.39 -22.14
C ILE A 147 14.86 -0.05 -21.92
N SER A 148 16.14 -0.04 -21.53
CA SER A 148 16.82 1.19 -21.08
C SER A 148 16.85 2.28 -22.15
N GLN A 149 17.09 1.94 -23.42
CA GLN A 149 17.14 2.92 -24.50
C GLN A 149 15.74 3.44 -24.84
N GLU A 150 14.76 2.54 -24.91
CA GLU A 150 13.38 2.82 -25.21
C GLU A 150 12.71 3.65 -24.13
N ALA A 151 13.02 3.41 -22.85
CA ALA A 151 12.51 4.19 -21.73
C ALA A 151 13.05 5.64 -21.77
N VAL A 152 14.33 5.84 -22.10
CA VAL A 152 14.91 7.18 -22.28
C VAL A 152 14.27 7.90 -23.47
N MET A 153 14.07 7.20 -24.59
CA MET A 153 13.34 7.76 -25.73
C MET A 153 11.90 8.12 -25.34
N PHE A 154 11.21 7.25 -24.60
CA PHE A 154 9.83 7.48 -24.16
C PHE A 154 9.72 8.73 -23.28
N LEU A 155 10.65 8.94 -22.35
CA LEU A 155 10.74 10.17 -21.55
C LEU A 155 10.98 11.41 -22.41
N LYS A 156 11.87 11.33 -23.41
CA LYS A 156 12.16 12.45 -24.32
C LYS A 156 10.96 12.81 -25.20
N THR A 157 10.21 11.82 -25.67
CA THR A 157 9.04 12.02 -26.52
C THR A 157 7.83 12.51 -25.72
N TYR A 158 7.66 12.05 -24.48
CA TYR A 158 6.52 12.38 -23.61
C TYR A 158 6.97 12.89 -22.23
N PRO A 159 7.68 14.02 -22.16
CA PRO A 159 8.26 14.53 -20.90
C PRO A 159 7.20 14.99 -19.90
N GLU A 160 6.03 15.41 -20.39
CA GLU A 160 4.95 15.86 -19.52
C GLU A 160 4.10 14.73 -18.94
N GLN A 161 4.14 13.56 -19.58
CA GLN A 161 3.33 12.41 -19.20
C GLN A 161 3.94 11.69 -18.01
N ILE A 162 3.10 11.35 -17.03
CA ILE A 162 3.57 10.68 -15.81
C ILE A 162 4.12 9.27 -16.09
N TYR A 163 3.57 8.58 -17.09
CA TYR A 163 3.89 7.19 -17.42
C TYR A 163 5.38 6.92 -17.69
N SER A 164 6.10 7.88 -18.29
CA SER A 164 7.54 7.72 -18.55
C SER A 164 8.35 7.70 -17.25
N LEU A 165 7.96 8.52 -16.26
CA LEU A 165 8.55 8.53 -14.92
C LEU A 165 8.16 7.26 -14.13
N LEU A 166 6.91 6.81 -14.25
CA LEU A 166 6.44 5.57 -13.63
C LEU A 166 7.24 4.35 -14.12
N LEU A 167 7.45 4.24 -15.43
CA LEU A 167 8.22 3.15 -16.04
C LEU A 167 9.66 3.11 -15.52
N LEU A 168 10.31 4.28 -15.45
CA LEU A 168 11.67 4.39 -14.92
C LEU A 168 11.71 4.04 -13.42
N LEU A 169 10.71 4.46 -12.65
CA LEU A 169 10.64 4.20 -11.22
C LEU A 169 10.49 2.71 -10.93
N GLU A 170 9.61 2.04 -11.67
CA GLU A 170 9.40 0.61 -11.55
C GLU A 170 10.64 -0.20 -11.96
N ARG A 171 11.37 0.25 -13.00
CA ARG A 171 12.68 -0.31 -13.35
C ARG A 171 13.69 -0.19 -12.21
N GLU A 172 13.75 0.96 -11.54
CA GLU A 172 14.64 1.14 -10.39
C GLU A 172 14.24 0.26 -9.20
N LEU A 173 12.94 0.04 -8.97
CA LEU A 173 12.46 -0.94 -7.98
C LEU A 173 12.91 -2.37 -8.31
N LEU A 174 12.83 -2.79 -9.57
CA LEU A 174 13.29 -4.12 -10.01
C LEU A 174 14.80 -4.32 -9.87
N LYS A 175 15.58 -3.25 -10.09
CA LYS A 175 17.03 -3.24 -9.81
C LYS A 175 17.35 -3.21 -8.32
N GLY A 176 16.43 -2.66 -7.53
CA GLY A 176 16.55 -2.46 -6.09
C GLY A 176 17.48 -1.29 -5.73
N THR A 177 17.80 -0.36 -6.62
CA THR A 177 18.77 0.72 -6.35
C THR A 177 18.09 1.99 -5.82
N GLY A 178 18.53 2.51 -4.66
CA GLY A 178 17.88 3.65 -4.00
C GLY A 178 18.12 5.03 -4.65
N GLU A 179 19.27 5.24 -5.30
CA GLU A 179 19.65 6.56 -5.84
C GLU A 179 18.75 7.01 -7.01
N GLY A 180 18.33 6.07 -7.86
CA GLY A 180 17.42 6.34 -8.97
C GLY A 180 16.00 6.67 -8.51
N ILE A 181 15.53 5.99 -7.46
CA ILE A 181 14.18 6.15 -6.89
C ILE A 181 13.98 7.58 -6.39
N GLU A 182 14.89 8.13 -5.59
CA GLU A 182 14.74 9.48 -5.02
C GLU A 182 14.62 10.56 -6.10
N LYS A 183 15.49 10.50 -7.13
CA LYS A 183 15.47 11.47 -8.24
C LYS A 183 14.13 11.47 -8.98
N LEU A 184 13.57 10.28 -9.21
CA LEU A 184 12.28 10.11 -9.88
C LEU A 184 11.12 10.58 -8.99
N LEU A 185 11.16 10.28 -7.69
CA LEU A 185 10.15 10.75 -6.73
C LEU A 185 10.12 12.28 -6.62
N ILE A 186 11.25 12.97 -6.69
CA ILE A 186 11.32 14.45 -6.72
C ILE A 186 10.59 15.02 -7.95
N LEU A 187 10.65 14.32 -9.10
CA LEU A 187 9.95 14.76 -10.31
C LEU A 187 8.45 14.45 -10.23
N LEU A 188 8.10 13.27 -9.71
CA LEU A 188 6.70 12.84 -9.54
C LEU A 188 5.96 13.68 -8.50
N SER A 189 6.60 14.06 -7.40
CA SER A 189 5.99 14.87 -6.33
C SER A 189 5.54 16.26 -6.81
N ARG A 190 6.16 16.78 -7.87
CA ARG A 190 5.75 18.04 -8.51
C ARG A 190 4.52 17.90 -9.40
N LYS A 191 4.20 16.67 -9.83
CA LYS A 191 3.07 16.37 -10.74
C LYS A 191 1.80 15.94 -10.00
N SER A 192 1.91 15.44 -8.76
CA SER A 192 0.80 14.88 -8.01
C SER A 192 1.02 15.00 -6.50
N THR A 193 -0.03 15.36 -5.77
CA THR A 193 -0.03 15.44 -4.30
C THR A 193 0.05 14.06 -3.66
N ILE A 194 -0.50 13.04 -4.31
CA ILE A 194 -0.31 11.63 -3.89
C ILE A 194 1.17 11.26 -4.01
N TRP A 195 1.82 11.56 -5.13
CA TRP A 195 3.25 11.30 -5.27
C TRP A 195 4.11 12.15 -4.32
N ASN A 196 3.66 13.36 -3.95
CA ASN A 196 4.31 14.13 -2.89
C ASN A 196 4.23 13.42 -1.53
N LEU A 197 3.05 12.89 -1.16
CA LEU A 197 2.90 12.08 0.06
C LEU A 197 3.83 10.86 0.04
N ILE A 198 3.92 10.13 -1.07
CA ILE A 198 4.82 8.98 -1.22
C ILE A 198 6.29 9.40 -1.05
N TYR A 199 6.69 10.50 -1.66
CA TYR A 199 8.05 11.03 -1.51
C TYR A 199 8.38 11.40 -0.06
N GLU A 200 7.45 12.03 0.65
CA GLU A 200 7.66 12.38 2.05
C GLU A 200 7.67 11.16 2.98
N LEU A 201 6.84 10.16 2.72
CA LEU A 201 6.88 8.87 3.43
C LEU A 201 8.22 8.16 3.20
N TYR A 202 8.69 8.13 1.96
CA TYR A 202 10.00 7.59 1.59
C TYR A 202 11.15 8.27 2.34
N LEU A 203 11.04 9.59 2.59
CA LEU A 203 12.00 10.35 3.38
C LEU A 203 11.80 10.27 4.91
N GLY A 204 10.70 9.68 5.38
CA GLY A 204 10.33 9.67 6.80
C GLY A 204 9.94 11.06 7.31
N LYS A 205 9.32 11.90 6.47
CA LYS A 205 8.95 13.30 6.75
C LYS A 205 7.46 13.60 6.52
N ALA A 206 6.66 12.59 6.17
CA ALA A 206 5.24 12.78 5.90
C ALA A 206 4.49 13.33 7.12
N SER A 207 3.51 14.18 6.84
CA SER A 207 2.71 14.86 7.84
C SER A 207 1.22 14.77 7.53
N GLU A 208 0.40 15.17 8.50
CA GLU A 208 -1.06 15.28 8.32
C GLU A 208 -1.46 16.24 7.20
N ASP A 209 -0.71 17.33 7.02
CA ASP A 209 -0.96 18.30 5.95
C ASP A 209 -0.74 17.67 4.56
N SER A 210 0.30 16.86 4.44
CA SER A 210 0.66 16.12 3.23
C SER A 210 -0.40 15.07 2.89
N LEU A 211 -0.92 14.39 3.92
CA LEU A 211 -2.01 13.44 3.78
C LEU A 211 -3.31 14.14 3.34
N ALA A 212 -3.67 15.24 3.99
CA ALA A 212 -4.85 16.02 3.63
C ALA A 212 -4.77 16.57 2.20
N ALA A 213 -3.57 16.93 1.73
CA ALA A 213 -3.35 17.31 0.33
C ALA A 213 -3.62 16.15 -0.64
N ALA A 214 -3.07 14.96 -0.37
CA ALA A 214 -3.28 13.77 -1.19
C ALA A 214 -4.75 13.36 -1.30
N VAL A 215 -5.52 13.44 -0.20
CA VAL A 215 -6.96 13.13 -0.19
C VAL A 215 -7.74 13.97 -1.21
N ARG A 216 -7.33 15.23 -1.44
CA ARG A 216 -8.03 16.13 -2.37
C ARG A 216 -7.87 15.76 -3.84
N GLU A 217 -6.85 14.98 -4.19
CA GLU A 217 -6.62 14.48 -5.55
C GLU A 217 -7.63 13.40 -5.97
N LYS A 218 -8.31 12.77 -5.00
CA LYS A 218 -9.37 11.77 -5.21
C LYS A 218 -8.93 10.54 -6.02
N GLY A 219 -7.67 10.16 -5.91
CA GLY A 219 -7.14 8.87 -6.40
C GLY A 219 -6.62 8.02 -5.24
N PHE A 220 -6.45 6.71 -5.47
CA PHE A 220 -5.82 5.78 -4.53
C PHE A 220 -6.47 5.78 -3.12
N ALA A 221 -7.79 5.93 -3.03
CA ALA A 221 -8.48 6.19 -1.76
C ALA A 221 -8.12 5.18 -0.65
N SER A 222 -8.24 3.87 -0.92
CA SER A 222 -7.93 2.82 0.06
C SER A 222 -6.46 2.77 0.47
N LEU A 223 -5.54 3.10 -0.45
CA LEU A 223 -4.12 3.23 -0.15
C LEU A 223 -3.86 4.45 0.73
N ILE A 224 -4.43 5.62 0.43
CA ILE A 224 -4.28 6.83 1.24
C ILE A 224 -4.73 6.58 2.69
N VAL A 225 -5.84 5.85 2.90
CA VAL A 225 -6.28 5.47 4.26
C VAL A 225 -5.20 4.66 4.97
N LEU A 226 -4.55 3.70 4.28
CA LEU A 226 -3.48 2.88 4.87
C LEU A 226 -2.27 3.75 5.23
N LEU A 227 -1.86 4.62 4.31
CA LEU A 227 -0.75 5.54 4.51
C LEU A 227 -1.01 6.50 5.69
N GLY A 228 -2.27 6.86 5.91
CA GLY A 228 -2.68 7.62 7.10
C GLY A 228 -2.35 6.91 8.41
N VAL A 229 -2.45 5.58 8.48
CA VAL A 229 -2.10 4.81 9.69
C VAL A 229 -0.59 4.81 9.95
N TYR A 230 0.23 4.90 8.90
CA TYR A 230 1.68 5.06 9.03
C TYR A 230 2.08 6.44 9.57
N ILE A 231 1.24 7.46 9.38
CA ILE A 231 1.44 8.82 9.91
C ILE A 231 0.90 8.92 11.34
N ASP A 232 -0.30 8.37 11.56
CA ASP A 232 -0.98 8.35 12.84
C ASP A 232 -1.55 6.95 13.14
N SER A 233 -0.85 6.24 14.01
CA SER A 233 -1.21 4.87 14.42
C SER A 233 -2.55 4.75 15.18
N SER A 234 -3.17 5.86 15.59
CA SER A 234 -4.48 5.86 16.24
C SER A 234 -5.65 5.69 15.26
N ARG A 235 -5.40 5.84 13.96
CA ARG A 235 -6.42 5.73 12.92
C ARG A 235 -6.89 4.30 12.73
N ASP A 236 -8.20 4.14 12.58
CA ASP A 236 -8.76 2.85 12.21
C ASP A 236 -8.58 2.58 10.70
N TYR A 237 -8.49 1.29 10.38
CA TYR A 237 -8.32 0.80 9.02
C TYR A 237 -9.31 -0.33 8.75
N PRO A 238 -10.22 -0.18 7.76
CA PRO A 238 -11.21 -1.21 7.46
C PRO A 238 -10.56 -2.50 6.95
N ILE A 239 -11.32 -3.59 6.92
CA ILE A 239 -10.91 -4.80 6.20
C ILE A 239 -11.08 -4.51 4.71
N GLN A 240 -10.13 -5.00 3.91
CA GLN A 240 -10.00 -4.71 2.49
C GLN A 240 -9.81 -6.05 1.75
N ASN A 241 -10.07 -6.10 0.45
CA ASN A 241 -9.86 -7.32 -0.35
C ASN A 241 -8.40 -7.45 -0.80
N HIS A 242 -7.70 -6.33 -0.95
CA HIS A 242 -6.37 -6.26 -1.53
C HIS A 242 -5.26 -6.79 -0.61
N THR A 243 -4.32 -7.59 -1.14
CA THR A 243 -3.28 -8.26 -0.33
C THR A 243 -2.38 -7.25 0.36
N CYS A 244 -1.89 -6.23 -0.36
CA CYS A 244 -0.98 -5.24 0.21
C CYS A 244 -1.62 -4.50 1.40
N LEU A 245 -2.90 -4.18 1.30
CA LEU A 245 -3.62 -3.48 2.36
C LEU A 245 -3.74 -4.33 3.62
N ASN A 246 -4.11 -5.60 3.46
CA ASN A 246 -4.26 -6.55 4.56
C ASN A 246 -2.94 -6.91 5.24
N VAL A 247 -1.88 -7.11 4.46
CA VAL A 247 -0.54 -7.43 4.98
C VAL A 247 -0.01 -6.27 5.82
N HIS A 248 -0.08 -5.04 5.31
CA HIS A 248 0.40 -3.85 6.02
C HIS A 248 -0.45 -3.55 7.26
N LYS A 249 -1.78 -3.72 7.18
CA LYS A 249 -2.66 -3.62 8.35
C LYS A 249 -2.23 -4.57 9.46
N ALA A 250 -2.04 -5.85 9.13
CA ALA A 250 -1.65 -6.86 10.10
C ALA A 250 -0.27 -6.53 10.71
N TYR A 251 0.67 -6.04 9.91
CA TYR A 251 1.98 -5.59 10.40
C TYR A 251 1.89 -4.41 11.37
N LEU A 252 1.10 -3.38 11.03
CA LEU A 252 0.90 -2.20 11.88
C LEU A 252 0.26 -2.57 13.22
N ARG A 253 -0.62 -3.57 13.23
CA ARG A 253 -1.30 -4.07 14.45
C ARG A 253 -0.52 -5.16 15.19
N GLY A 254 0.59 -5.65 14.63
CA GLY A 254 1.32 -6.81 15.16
C GLY A 254 0.53 -8.12 15.09
N GLU A 255 -0.47 -8.21 14.22
CA GLU A 255 -1.34 -9.36 14.01
C GLU A 255 -0.70 -10.43 13.12
N THR A 256 -1.36 -11.58 12.99
CA THR A 256 -0.88 -12.65 12.13
C THR A 256 -1.05 -12.29 10.66
N ILE A 257 0.06 -11.97 9.98
CA ILE A 257 0.11 -11.77 8.53
C ILE A 257 -0.15 -13.10 7.79
N ILE A 258 -1.02 -13.07 6.80
CA ILE A 258 -1.20 -14.12 5.78
C ILE A 258 -0.89 -13.47 4.44
N ALA A 259 0.04 -14.06 3.69
CA ALA A 259 0.51 -13.47 2.44
C ALA A 259 0.79 -14.55 1.38
N PRO A 260 0.51 -14.26 0.10
CA PRO A 260 0.89 -15.13 -1.02
C PRO A 260 2.41 -15.13 -1.21
N GLU A 261 2.92 -16.15 -1.91
CA GLU A 261 4.36 -16.40 -2.01
C GLU A 261 5.16 -15.35 -2.80
N TRP A 262 4.47 -14.49 -3.55
CA TRP A 262 5.06 -13.39 -4.33
C TRP A 262 5.11 -12.07 -3.54
N CYS A 263 4.49 -11.99 -2.36
CA CYS A 263 4.47 -10.78 -1.54
C CYS A 263 5.78 -10.65 -0.73
N VAL A 264 6.64 -9.70 -1.11
CA VAL A 264 7.94 -9.46 -0.45
C VAL A 264 7.77 -9.24 1.05
N PHE A 265 7.00 -8.20 1.40
CA PHE A 265 6.81 -7.78 2.77
C PHE A 265 6.19 -8.89 3.63
N GLY A 266 5.15 -9.55 3.12
CA GLY A 266 4.44 -10.60 3.84
C GLY A 266 5.24 -11.88 4.03
N GLN A 267 6.00 -12.33 3.03
CA GLN A 267 6.85 -13.52 3.17
C GLN A 267 8.01 -13.31 4.14
N LEU A 268 8.66 -12.14 4.10
CA LEU A 268 9.72 -11.81 5.07
C LEU A 268 9.17 -11.79 6.50
N ALA A 269 7.98 -11.23 6.72
CA ALA A 269 7.34 -11.22 8.03
C ALA A 269 6.96 -12.63 8.52
N LEU A 270 6.41 -13.48 7.64
CA LEU A 270 6.08 -14.87 7.94
C LEU A 270 7.32 -15.68 8.36
N GLU A 271 8.39 -15.59 7.58
CA GLU A 271 9.62 -16.31 7.85
C GLU A 271 10.37 -15.73 9.06
N ALA A 272 10.29 -14.41 9.31
CA ALA A 272 10.81 -13.81 10.55
C ALA A 272 10.09 -14.36 11.78
N ARG A 273 8.75 -14.46 11.74
CA ARG A 273 7.96 -15.00 12.85
C ARG A 273 8.29 -16.46 13.13
N LYS A 274 8.38 -17.29 12.09
CA LYS A 274 8.82 -18.69 12.20
C LYS A 274 10.20 -18.78 12.84
N PHE A 275 11.14 -17.98 12.32
CA PHE A 275 12.49 -17.95 12.83
C PHE A 275 12.49 -17.57 14.29
N LEU A 276 11.82 -16.48 14.70
CA LEU A 276 11.74 -16.02 16.09
C LEU A 276 11.20 -17.12 17.02
N ALA A 277 10.17 -17.85 16.59
CA ALA A 277 9.57 -18.97 17.33
C ALA A 277 10.45 -20.23 17.42
N GLY A 278 11.59 -20.29 16.73
CA GLY A 278 12.55 -21.40 16.82
C GLY A 278 12.51 -22.39 15.65
N TYR A 279 11.69 -22.12 14.63
CA TYR A 279 11.62 -22.95 13.44
C TYR A 279 12.68 -22.57 12.41
N GLN A 280 12.97 -23.49 11.50
CA GLN A 280 13.83 -23.22 10.35
C GLN A 280 13.10 -22.33 9.33
N VAL A 281 13.86 -21.42 8.72
CA VAL A 281 13.39 -20.56 7.62
C VAL A 281 13.45 -21.33 6.32
N ASP A 282 12.40 -21.20 5.50
CA ASP A 282 12.43 -21.68 4.12
C ASP A 282 13.22 -20.69 3.24
N LEU A 283 14.50 -20.98 3.02
CA LEU A 283 15.38 -20.12 2.21
C LEU A 283 14.90 -19.95 0.77
N ASN A 284 14.14 -20.90 0.21
CA ASN A 284 13.62 -20.76 -1.16
C ASN A 284 12.53 -19.68 -1.26
N LYS A 285 11.77 -19.49 -0.18
CA LYS A 285 10.77 -18.41 -0.08
C LYS A 285 11.40 -17.04 0.08
N VAL A 286 12.57 -16.96 0.70
CA VAL A 286 13.25 -15.68 0.97
C VAL A 286 14.18 -15.27 -0.18
N ARG A 287 14.96 -16.21 -0.74
CA ARG A 287 15.98 -15.92 -1.77
C ARG A 287 15.42 -15.28 -3.03
N ARG A 288 14.16 -15.54 -3.39
CA ARG A 288 13.49 -14.84 -4.51
C ARG A 288 13.46 -13.31 -4.34
N PHE A 289 13.59 -12.81 -3.12
CA PHE A 289 13.58 -11.38 -2.79
C PHE A 289 14.97 -10.80 -2.54
N GLU A 290 16.05 -11.55 -2.79
CA GLU A 290 17.42 -11.12 -2.46
C GLU A 290 17.91 -9.87 -3.20
N ARG A 291 17.20 -9.47 -4.26
CA ARG A 291 17.46 -8.20 -4.97
C ARG A 291 16.91 -6.99 -4.24
N THR A 292 15.91 -7.17 -3.37
CA THR A 292 15.28 -6.08 -2.62
C THR A 292 16.12 -5.71 -1.39
N PRO A 293 16.13 -4.43 -0.95
CA PRO A 293 16.77 -4.04 0.29
C PRO A 293 16.28 -4.86 1.50
N GLU A 294 14.97 -5.07 1.62
CA GLU A 294 14.37 -5.83 2.72
C GLU A 294 14.85 -7.28 2.72
N GLY A 295 14.91 -7.91 1.55
CA GLY A 295 15.39 -9.28 1.40
C GLY A 295 16.87 -9.44 1.76
N LYS A 296 17.74 -8.50 1.37
CA LYS A 296 19.15 -8.52 1.77
C LYS A 296 19.32 -8.31 3.26
N LEU A 297 18.61 -7.35 3.83
CA LEU A 297 18.64 -7.10 5.27
C LEU A 297 18.21 -8.34 6.04
N PHE A 298 17.10 -8.96 5.63
CA PHE A 298 16.60 -10.19 6.24
C PHE A 298 17.63 -11.32 6.17
N LEU A 299 18.19 -11.59 4.98
CA LEU A 299 19.18 -12.65 4.79
C LEU A 299 20.46 -12.38 5.59
N GLY A 300 20.92 -11.13 5.64
CA GLY A 300 22.05 -10.71 6.47
C GLY A 300 21.82 -11.02 7.95
N MET A 301 20.67 -10.61 8.50
CA MET A 301 20.31 -10.91 9.90
C MET A 301 20.13 -12.41 10.13
N LEU A 302 19.51 -13.14 9.20
CA LEU A 302 19.32 -14.58 9.32
C LEU A 302 20.66 -15.32 9.41
N TYR A 303 21.57 -15.07 8.47
CA TYR A 303 22.89 -15.74 8.47
C TYR A 303 23.74 -15.35 9.67
N LEU A 304 23.64 -14.10 10.14
CA LEU A 304 24.29 -13.66 11.37
C LEU A 304 23.83 -14.50 12.58
N ASN A 305 22.51 -14.64 12.75
CA ASN A 305 21.94 -15.44 13.83
C ASN A 305 22.23 -16.95 13.68
N MET A 306 22.49 -17.43 12.46
CA MET A 306 22.96 -18.79 12.17
C MET A 306 24.47 -18.97 12.35
N LYS A 307 25.21 -17.95 12.80
CA LYS A 307 26.68 -17.93 12.95
C LYS A 307 27.44 -18.14 11.63
N ASN A 308 26.82 -17.81 10.51
CA ASN A 308 27.47 -17.79 9.19
C ASN A 308 27.94 -16.38 8.86
N HIS A 309 29.07 -15.98 9.46
CA HIS A 309 29.59 -14.61 9.36
C HIS A 309 29.91 -14.21 7.91
N THR A 310 30.45 -15.11 7.09
CA THR A 310 30.79 -14.82 5.70
C THR A 310 29.57 -14.42 4.87
N LEU A 311 28.46 -15.17 4.98
CA LEU A 311 27.24 -14.82 4.26
C LEU A 311 26.55 -13.59 4.88
N ALA A 312 26.60 -13.45 6.20
CA ALA A 312 26.05 -12.28 6.88
C ALA A 312 26.72 -10.98 6.40
N GLU A 313 28.06 -10.95 6.39
CA GLU A 313 28.85 -9.82 5.88
C GLU A 313 28.50 -9.52 4.42
N GLN A 314 28.48 -10.55 3.56
CA GLN A 314 28.15 -10.38 2.15
C GLN A 314 26.79 -9.68 1.94
N TYR A 315 25.74 -10.15 2.62
CA TYR A 315 24.39 -9.59 2.46
C TYR A 315 24.25 -8.20 3.11
N LEU A 316 24.83 -8.00 4.30
CA LEU A 316 24.77 -6.71 5.01
C LEU A 316 25.55 -5.62 4.25
N SER A 317 26.77 -5.89 3.79
CA SER A 317 27.52 -4.92 2.98
C SER A 317 26.83 -4.62 1.65
N ALA A 318 26.23 -5.63 1.02
CA ALA A 318 25.44 -5.44 -0.20
C ALA A 318 24.15 -4.62 0.04
N PHE A 319 23.53 -4.76 1.21
CA PHE A 319 22.41 -3.93 1.66
C PHE A 319 22.85 -2.49 1.88
N GLU A 320 23.90 -2.26 2.66
CA GLU A 320 24.40 -0.91 2.99
C GLU A 320 24.74 -0.11 1.73
N LYS A 321 25.44 -0.75 0.78
CA LYS A 321 25.74 -0.15 -0.53
C LYS A 321 24.49 0.15 -1.35
N GLN A 322 23.46 -0.69 -1.24
CA GLN A 322 22.22 -0.56 -2.01
C GLN A 322 21.35 0.60 -1.53
N VAL A 323 21.22 0.78 -0.21
CA VAL A 323 20.37 1.83 0.38
C VAL A 323 21.11 3.16 0.52
N GLY A 324 22.44 3.15 0.59
CA GLY A 324 23.30 4.32 0.67
C GLY A 324 23.26 5.04 2.03
N ALA A 325 22.07 5.23 2.62
CA ALA A 325 21.88 5.86 3.91
C ALA A 325 20.87 5.08 4.77
N TYR A 326 21.24 4.84 6.02
CA TYR A 326 20.41 4.23 7.05
C TYR A 326 20.79 4.78 8.43
N LYS A 327 19.93 4.54 9.41
CA LYS A 327 20.13 4.85 10.83
C LYS A 327 19.96 3.58 11.64
N LEU A 328 20.85 3.38 12.60
CA LEU A 328 20.74 2.30 13.56
C LEU A 328 20.02 2.79 14.81
N TYR A 329 19.14 1.93 15.29
CA TYR A 329 18.59 2.04 16.62
C TYR A 329 18.84 0.74 17.36
N ALA A 330 19.01 0.82 18.69
CA ALA A 330 19.33 -0.33 19.50
C ALA A 330 18.47 -0.39 20.76
N LYS A 331 18.26 -1.60 21.27
CA LYS A 331 17.67 -1.85 22.60
C LYS A 331 18.30 -3.08 23.22
N PRO A 332 18.20 -3.27 24.55
CA PRO A 332 18.67 -4.50 25.19
C PRO A 332 18.02 -5.74 24.58
N LEU A 333 18.84 -6.73 24.26
CA LEU A 333 18.40 -7.95 23.59
C LEU A 333 17.54 -8.81 24.53
N LYS A 334 16.24 -8.92 24.24
CA LYS A 334 15.30 -9.77 25.00
C LYS A 334 15.19 -11.19 24.44
N GLN A 335 15.42 -11.37 23.14
CA GLN A 335 15.36 -12.66 22.44
C GLN A 335 16.70 -12.90 21.74
N SER A 336 17.14 -14.15 21.57
CA SER A 336 18.48 -14.46 21.02
C SER A 336 18.64 -14.20 19.50
N LYS A 337 17.76 -13.40 18.87
CA LYS A 337 17.65 -13.24 17.42
C LYS A 337 17.68 -11.77 17.03
N ILE A 338 18.89 -11.28 16.78
CA ILE A 338 19.20 -9.89 16.50
C ILE A 338 18.58 -9.47 15.16
N GLY A 339 17.93 -8.31 15.12
CA GLY A 339 17.44 -7.65 13.90
C GLY A 339 16.23 -8.30 13.25
N MET A 340 15.61 -9.31 13.87
CA MET A 340 14.49 -10.04 13.29
C MET A 340 13.12 -9.46 13.67
N GLU A 341 13.03 -8.74 14.78
CA GLU A 341 11.76 -8.14 15.25
C GLU A 341 11.20 -7.11 14.27
N GLN A 342 12.08 -6.37 13.57
CA GLN A 342 11.68 -5.31 12.63
C GLN A 342 10.84 -5.79 11.44
N PHE A 343 10.81 -7.09 11.16
CA PHE A 343 10.02 -7.64 10.06
C PHE A 343 8.60 -8.04 10.47
N ILE A 344 8.31 -8.19 11.77
CA ILE A 344 7.01 -8.71 12.23
C ILE A 344 6.07 -7.63 12.76
N ARG A 345 6.62 -6.47 13.16
CA ARG A 345 5.86 -5.30 13.62
C ARG A 345 6.74 -4.05 13.59
N VAL A 346 6.11 -2.89 13.70
CA VAL A 346 6.82 -1.61 13.91
C VAL A 346 7.66 -1.70 15.20
N PRO A 347 8.99 -1.49 15.12
CA PRO A 347 9.86 -1.54 16.29
C PRO A 347 9.51 -0.51 17.36
N THR A 348 9.35 -0.95 18.61
CA THR A 348 9.14 -0.10 19.79
C THR A 348 10.34 -0.15 20.73
N ASP A 349 10.52 0.91 21.52
CA ASP A 349 11.55 1.00 22.58
C ASP A 349 13.01 1.00 22.11
N PHE A 350 13.26 1.18 20.80
CA PHE A 350 14.59 1.31 20.24
C PHE A 350 15.09 2.76 20.32
N GLN A 351 16.34 2.94 20.76
CA GLN A 351 16.98 4.25 20.89
C GLN A 351 18.00 4.48 19.79
N PRO A 352 18.13 5.71 19.26
CA PRO A 352 19.07 6.00 18.17
C PRO A 352 20.51 5.75 18.60
N VAL A 353 21.30 5.16 17.71
CA VAL A 353 22.74 4.94 17.89
C VAL A 353 23.50 6.14 17.32
N GLY A 354 24.47 6.66 18.07
CA GLY A 354 25.16 7.92 17.78
C GLY A 354 26.26 7.90 16.71
N GLU A 355 26.43 6.82 15.94
CA GLU A 355 27.58 6.66 15.03
C GLU A 355 27.20 6.03 13.68
N GLY A 356 27.90 6.45 12.63
CA GLY A 356 27.83 5.87 11.28
C GLY A 356 28.70 4.61 11.13
N LYS A 357 28.52 3.65 12.04
CA LYS A 357 29.17 2.32 11.96
C LYS A 357 28.42 1.43 10.98
N SER A 358 29.14 0.46 10.39
CA SER A 358 28.47 -0.62 9.66
C SER A 358 27.58 -1.42 10.61
N ILE A 359 26.52 -2.03 10.08
CA ILE A 359 25.59 -2.88 10.81
C ILE A 359 26.36 -3.97 11.56
N LEU A 360 27.27 -4.65 10.85
CA LEU A 360 28.03 -5.78 11.40
C LEU A 360 28.97 -5.31 12.52
N GLN A 361 29.71 -4.22 12.30
CA GLN A 361 30.62 -3.67 13.30
C GLN A 361 29.87 -3.29 14.59
N PHE A 362 28.71 -2.64 14.46
CA PHE A 362 27.91 -2.29 15.63
C PHE A 362 27.52 -3.52 16.45
N ILE A 363 27.05 -4.59 15.79
CA ILE A 363 26.59 -5.81 16.47
C ILE A 363 27.75 -6.51 17.17
N GLU A 364 28.93 -6.58 16.54
CA GLU A 364 30.12 -7.22 17.11
C GLU A 364 30.62 -6.49 18.35
N GLU A 365 30.59 -5.16 18.35
CA GLU A 365 30.97 -4.34 19.51
C GLU A 365 29.90 -4.36 20.63
N ASN A 366 28.64 -4.66 20.29
CA ASN A 366 27.47 -4.53 21.18
C ASN A 366 26.62 -5.81 21.24
N THR A 367 27.25 -6.94 21.55
CA THR A 367 26.61 -8.29 21.56
C THR A 367 25.38 -8.44 22.46
N GLY A 368 25.15 -7.53 23.42
CA GLY A 368 23.98 -7.51 24.30
C GLY A 368 22.76 -6.75 23.75
N TYR A 369 22.82 -6.25 22.51
CA TYR A 369 21.78 -5.40 21.93
C TYR A 369 21.09 -6.04 20.74
N ASP A 370 19.78 -5.81 20.66
CA ASP A 370 19.01 -5.95 19.42
C ASP A 370 19.10 -4.65 18.63
N ILE A 371 18.89 -4.75 17.31
CA ILE A 371 18.96 -3.61 16.41
C ILE A 371 17.73 -3.46 15.54
N TYR A 372 17.45 -2.21 15.19
CA TYR A 372 16.52 -1.82 14.15
C TYR A 372 17.26 -0.96 13.13
N VAL A 373 17.19 -1.37 11.86
CA VAL A 373 17.81 -0.66 10.74
C VAL A 373 16.73 0.16 10.05
N ASN A 374 16.75 1.46 10.30
CA ASN A 374 15.83 2.40 9.66
C ASN A 374 16.47 2.97 8.40
N PHE A 375 15.89 2.70 7.24
CA PHE A 375 16.34 3.22 5.95
C PHE A 375 15.15 3.76 5.17
N ARG A 376 15.41 4.46 4.07
CA ARG A 376 14.36 4.98 3.19
C ARG A 376 13.54 3.82 2.65
N ASN A 377 12.29 3.72 3.09
CA ASN A 377 11.47 2.54 2.87
C ASN A 377 10.92 2.52 1.45
N VAL A 378 11.48 1.65 0.60
CA VAL A 378 11.06 1.49 -0.79
C VAL A 378 9.67 0.85 -0.91
N GLU A 379 9.15 0.27 0.16
CA GLU A 379 7.80 -0.31 0.18
C GLU A 379 6.71 0.72 -0.09
N PHE A 380 6.84 1.96 0.40
CA PHE A 380 5.88 3.02 0.08
C PHE A 380 5.81 3.33 -1.41
N VAL A 381 6.93 3.17 -2.11
CA VAL A 381 6.99 3.33 -3.58
C VAL A 381 6.40 2.11 -4.27
N ARG A 382 6.72 0.90 -3.79
CA ARG A 382 6.19 -0.36 -4.33
C ARG A 382 4.67 -0.42 -4.24
N LEU A 383 4.07 0.09 -3.16
CA LEU A 383 2.62 0.15 -2.97
C LEU A 383 1.91 0.92 -4.10
N MET A 384 2.54 1.91 -4.73
CA MET A 384 1.93 2.63 -5.87
C MET A 384 1.74 1.76 -7.12
N PHE A 385 2.53 0.69 -7.25
CA PHE A 385 2.43 -0.31 -8.32
C PHE A 385 1.62 -1.56 -7.91
N SER A 386 1.13 -1.56 -6.67
CA SER A 386 0.15 -2.52 -6.15
C SER A 386 0.64 -3.98 -6.17
N GLU A 387 -0.26 -4.92 -5.91
CA GLU A 387 0.06 -6.34 -5.79
C GLU A 387 0.40 -6.99 -7.14
N GLU A 388 -0.07 -6.41 -8.25
CA GLU A 388 0.21 -6.82 -9.62
C GLU A 388 1.72 -6.83 -9.90
N HIS A 389 2.41 -5.76 -9.52
CA HIS A 389 3.87 -5.65 -9.68
C HIS A 389 4.59 -6.83 -9.01
N CYS A 390 4.22 -7.13 -7.77
CA CYS A 390 4.85 -8.20 -7.00
C CYS A 390 4.48 -9.57 -7.59
N LYS A 391 3.21 -9.78 -7.93
CA LYS A 391 2.73 -11.03 -8.52
C LYS A 391 3.48 -11.32 -9.83
N ILE A 392 3.59 -10.35 -10.73
CA ILE A 392 4.27 -10.55 -12.02
C ILE A 392 5.78 -10.78 -11.80
N SER A 393 6.41 -10.00 -10.92
CA SER A 393 7.87 -10.02 -10.73
C SER A 393 8.38 -11.21 -9.91
N TYR A 394 7.55 -11.78 -9.03
CA TYR A 394 7.99 -12.79 -8.05
C TYR A 394 7.18 -14.10 -8.06
N SER A 395 6.10 -14.22 -8.85
CA SER A 395 5.37 -15.52 -8.97
C SER A 395 6.10 -16.54 -9.82
N HIS A 396 6.96 -16.09 -10.74
CA HIS A 396 7.71 -16.96 -11.64
C HIS A 396 9.18 -16.90 -11.24
N VAL A 397 9.61 -17.83 -10.38
CA VAL A 397 11.04 -18.09 -10.22
C VAL A 397 11.50 -18.77 -11.52
N LYS A 398 12.19 -18.01 -12.38
CA LYS A 398 12.93 -18.55 -13.53
C LYS A 398 14.11 -19.37 -13.04
#